data_AF-A0ABD3CE34-F1
#
_entry.id   AF-A0ABD3CE34-F1
#
_cell.length_a   1.000
_cell.length_b   1.000
_cell.length_c   1.000
_cell.angle_alpha   90.00
_cell.angle_beta   90.00
_cell.angle_gamma   90.00
#
_symmetry.space_group_name_H-M   'P 1'
#
loop_
_entity.id
_entity.type
_entity.pdbx_description
1 polymer ?
#
loop_
_entity_poly.entity_id
_entity_poly.type
_entity_poly.pdbx_seq_one_letter_code
_entity_poly.pdbx_strand_id
1 'polypeptide(L)' 'MSSGWGRSAAAQVAPYCASKWAVEGLAKAVAKELPAGISCVALNPGVINTEMLQSCFGSSADLYPTPDIWAPRAANLILI' A
#
# COMPACT_ATOMS: atom_id res chain seq x y z
N MET A 1 -2.76 -3.08 -3.62
CA MET A 1 -2.20 -2.03 -2.73
C MET A 1 -2.04 -2.56 -1.32
N SER A 2 -0.81 -2.62 -0.80
CA SER A 2 -0.48 -3.07 0.55
C SER A 2 -0.42 -1.89 1.55
N SER A 3 0.34 -2.01 2.64
CA SER A 3 0.59 -1.03 3.70
C SER A 3 1.82 -1.45 4.53
N GLY A 4 2.35 -0.56 5.37
CA GLY A 4 3.36 -0.94 6.37
C GLY A 4 2.86 -2.07 7.28
N TRP A 5 1.56 -2.04 7.61
CA TRP A 5 0.88 -3.10 8.35
C TRP A 5 0.57 -4.37 7.55
N GLY A 6 1.05 -4.49 6.31
CA GLY A 6 1.15 -5.77 5.60
C GLY A 6 2.39 -6.58 5.99
N ARG A 7 3.30 -5.97 6.76
CA ARG A 7 4.57 -6.58 7.23
C ARG A 7 4.84 -6.34 8.71
N SER A 8 3.97 -5.57 9.38
CA SER A 8 3.95 -5.33 10.83
C SER A 8 2.49 -5.30 11.33
N ALA A 9 2.27 -5.08 12.62
CA ALA A 9 0.93 -5.04 13.20
C ALA A 9 0.78 -3.88 14.21
N ALA A 10 -0.47 -3.47 14.44
CA ALA A 10 -0.84 -2.50 15.45
C ALA A 10 -2.15 -2.91 16.15
N ALA A 11 -2.32 -2.49 17.41
CA ALA A 11 -3.55 -2.75 18.17
C ALA A 11 -4.76 -2.03 17.55
N GLN A 12 -5.97 -2.55 17.80
CA GLN A 12 -7.26 -1.97 17.36
C GLN A 12 -7.50 -1.95 15.84
N VAL A 13 -6.59 -2.48 15.02
CA VAL A 13 -6.71 -2.54 13.56
C VAL A 13 -6.46 -3.95 13.00
N ALA A 14 -6.74 -4.99 13.80
CA ALA A 14 -6.47 -6.39 13.45
C ALA A 14 -7.05 -6.82 12.09
N PRO A 15 -8.32 -6.51 11.73
CA PRO A 15 -8.85 -6.85 10.40
C PRO A 15 -8.08 -6.18 9.27
N TYR A 16 -7.67 -4.93 9.46
CA TYR A 16 -6.89 -4.20 8.47
C TYR A 16 -5.50 -4.81 8.30
N CYS A 17 -4.78 -5.10 9.39
CA CYS A 17 -3.50 -5.81 9.35
C CYS A 17 -3.63 -7.15 8.60
N ALA A 18 -4.62 -7.98 8.97
CA ALA A 18 -4.85 -9.26 8.32
C ALA A 18 -5.06 -9.11 6.80
N SER A 19 -5.89 -8.14 6.37
CA SER A 19 -6.12 -7.88 4.95
C SER A 19 -4.84 -7.48 4.20
N LYS A 20 -3.94 -6.71 4.84
CA LYS A 20 -2.71 -6.24 4.21
C LYS A 20 -1.62 -7.32 4.15
N TRP A 21 -1.54 -8.18 5.15
CA TRP A 21 -0.73 -9.41 5.06
C TRP A 21 -1.23 -10.34 3.95
N ALA A 22 -2.55 -10.47 3.80
CA ALA A 22 -3.14 -11.26 2.71
C ALA A 22 -2.76 -10.71 1.33
N VAL A 23 -2.78 -9.39 1.13
CA VAL A 23 -2.33 -8.76 -0.13
C VAL A 23 -0.85 -9.05 -0.43
N GLU A 24 0.03 -9.01 0.58
CA GLU A 24 1.44 -9.36 0.39
C GLU A 24 1.63 -10.83 0.00
N GLY A 25 0.92 -11.74 0.68
CA GLY A 25 0.94 -13.17 0.36
C GLY A 25 0.42 -13.45 -1.05
N LEU A 26 -0.72 -12.86 -1.41
CA LEU A 26 -1.34 -12.99 -2.72
C LEU A 26 -0.40 -12.50 -3.83
N ALA A 27 0.18 -11.31 -3.70
CA ALA A 27 1.09 -10.77 -4.71
C ALA A 27 2.31 -11.67 -4.92
N LYS A 28 2.87 -12.23 -3.84
CA LYS A 28 3.99 -13.18 -3.92
C LYS A 28 3.60 -14.48 -4.60
N ALA A 29 2.41 -15.02 -4.30
CA ALA A 29 1.91 -16.23 -4.95
C ALA A 29 1.72 -16.00 -6.45
N VAL A 30 1.01 -14.94 -6.83
CA VAL A 30 0.81 -14.56 -8.24
C VAL A 30 2.15 -14.34 -8.95
N ALA A 31 3.12 -13.67 -8.32
CA ALA A 31 4.43 -13.45 -8.91
C ALA A 31 5.19 -14.75 -9.28
N LYS A 32 4.88 -15.88 -8.64
CA LYS A 32 5.47 -17.19 -8.98
C LYS A 32 4.83 -17.85 -10.21
N GLU A 33 3.64 -17.39 -10.60
CA GLU A 33 2.84 -17.96 -11.69
C GLU A 33 2.93 -17.12 -12.97
N LEU A 34 3.52 -15.92 -12.91
CA LEU A 34 3.59 -15.00 -14.04
C LEU A 34 4.61 -15.43 -15.10
N PRO A 35 4.33 -15.18 -16.40
CA PRO A 35 5.28 -15.39 -17.47
C PRO A 35 6.44 -14.37 -17.40
N ALA A 36 7.52 -14.67 -18.13
CA ALA A 36 8.65 -13.75 -18.26
C ALA A 36 8.21 -12.38 -18.82
N GLY A 37 8.78 -11.30 -18.28
CA GLY A 37 8.45 -9.93 -18.67
C GLY A 37 7.25 -9.31 -17.94
N ILE A 38 6.59 -10.02 -17.02
CA ILE A 38 5.52 -9.49 -16.18
C ILE A 38 5.88 -9.66 -14.70
N SER A 39 5.62 -8.64 -13.89
CA SER A 39 5.85 -8.66 -12.44
C SER A 39 4.59 -8.27 -11.66
N CYS A 40 4.32 -8.94 -10.54
CA CYS A 40 3.33 -8.51 -9.55
C CYS A 40 4.05 -7.91 -8.34
N VAL A 41 3.75 -6.65 -8.00
CA VAL A 41 4.41 -5.93 -6.89
C VAL A 41 3.38 -5.45 -5.89
N ALA A 42 3.51 -5.89 -4.64
CA ALA A 42 2.78 -5.31 -3.52
C ALA A 42 3.48 -4.02 -3.06
N LEU A 43 2.84 -2.88 -3.33
CA LEU A 43 3.33 -1.57 -2.94
C LEU A 43 2.69 -1.08 -1.65
N ASN A 44 3.52 -0.57 -0.74
CA ASN A 44 3.10 0.18 0.45
C ASN A 44 3.19 1.68 0.14
N PRO A 45 2.07 2.42 0.11
CA PRO A 45 2.09 3.84 -0.17
C PRO A 45 2.59 4.70 1.01
N GLY A 46 2.66 4.16 2.23
CA GLY A 46 2.85 4.95 3.44
C GLY A 46 1.55 5.65 3.84
N VAL A 47 1.66 6.86 4.41
CA VAL A 47 0.52 7.67 4.83
C VAL A 47 0.25 8.73 3.76
N ILE A 48 -0.90 8.63 3.08
CA ILE A 48 -1.28 9.46 1.92
C ILE A 48 -2.65 10.11 2.19
N ASN A 49 -2.76 11.39 1.88
CA ASN A 49 -3.98 12.18 2.04
C ASN A 49 -5.06 11.73 1.03
N THR A 50 -5.75 10.65 1.39
CA THR A 50 -6.89 10.07 0.68
C THR A 50 -8.16 10.32 1.48
N GLU A 51 -9.33 10.14 0.86
CA GLU A 51 -10.62 10.18 1.57
C GLU A 51 -10.66 9.21 2.76
N MET A 52 -10.06 8.02 2.61
CA MET A 52 -9.92 7.07 3.70
C MET A 52 -9.12 7.65 4.86
N LEU A 53 -7.95 8.27 4.60
CA LEU A 53 -7.15 8.87 5.66
C LEU A 53 -7.90 10.05 6.31
N GLN A 54 -8.56 10.89 5.52
CA GLN A 54 -9.38 12.00 6.00
C GLN A 54 -10.48 11.51 6.96
N SER A 55 -11.16 10.41 6.64
CA SER A 55 -12.19 9.83 7.53
C SER A 55 -11.64 9.34 8.88
N CYS A 56 -10.36 8.95 8.93
CA CYS A 56 -9.73 8.40 10.12
C CYS A 56 -8.97 9.46 10.94
N PHE A 57 -8.34 10.44 10.27
CA PHE A 57 -7.38 11.39 10.85
C PHE A 57 -7.89 12.84 10.82
N GLY A 58 -9.02 13.11 10.16
CA GLY A 58 -9.55 14.46 9.95
C GLY A 58 -8.53 15.37 9.29
N SER A 59 -8.50 16.65 9.70
CA SER A 59 -7.56 17.65 9.17
C SER A 59 -6.08 17.31 9.35
N SER A 60 -5.73 16.36 10.24
CA SER A 60 -4.34 15.91 10.35
C SER A 60 -3.86 15.14 9.10
N ALA A 61 -4.78 14.68 8.25
CA ALA A 61 -4.46 14.08 6.96
C ALA A 61 -3.78 15.08 6.00
N ASP A 62 -3.99 16.39 6.17
CA ASP A 62 -3.40 17.45 5.32
C ASP A 62 -1.89 17.60 5.51
N LEU A 63 -1.32 16.99 6.56
CA LEU A 63 0.12 16.91 6.78
C LEU A 63 0.83 15.92 5.83
N TYR A 64 0.07 15.12 5.06
CA TYR A 64 0.58 14.06 4.22
C TYR A 64 0.38 14.38 2.73
N PRO A 65 1.24 13.85 1.83
CA PRO A 65 1.13 14.11 0.40
C PRO A 65 -0.18 13.58 -0.18
N THR A 66 -0.71 14.26 -1.19
CA THR A 66 -1.88 13.81 -1.96
C THR A 66 -1.49 12.67 -2.92
N PRO A 67 -2.46 11.91 -3.45
CA PRO A 67 -2.21 10.87 -4.44
C PRO A 67 -1.45 11.37 -5.68
N ASP A 68 -1.77 12.58 -6.17
CA ASP A 68 -1.11 13.17 -7.35
C ASP A 68 0.36 13.47 -7.12
N ILE A 69 0.75 13.81 -5.88
CA ILE A 69 2.15 14.03 -5.50
C ILE A 69 2.87 12.68 -5.31
N TRP A 70 2.18 11.67 -4.79
CA TRP A 70 2.76 10.36 -4.50
C TRP A 70 2.95 9.50 -5.76
N ALA A 71 2.00 9.51 -6.68
CA ALA A 71 1.97 8.58 -7.81
C ALA A 71 3.22 8.65 -8.71
N PRO A 72 3.77 9.82 -9.09
CA PRO A 72 5.00 9.89 -9.87
C PRO A 72 6.21 9.29 -9.14
N ARG A 73 6.27 9.43 -7.81
CA ARG A 73 7.33 8.83 -6.99
C ARG A 73 7.20 7.31 -6.96
N ALA A 74 5.98 6.80 -6.84
CA ALA A 74 5.71 5.37 -6.85
C ALA A 74 6.02 4.74 -8.21
N ALA A 75 5.73 5.43 -9.31
CA ALA A 75 6.04 4.99 -10.66
C ALA A 75 7.55 4.73 -10.82
N ASN A 76 8.40 5.64 -10.35
CA ASN A 76 9.87 5.49 -10.40
C ASN A 76 10.41 4.28 -9.60
N LEU A 77 9.62 3.71 -8.69
CA LEU A 77 10.03 2.52 -7.92
C LEU A 77 9.75 1.20 -8.66
N ILE A 78 8.86 1.21 -9.66
CA ILE A 78 8.40 0.00 -10.36
C ILE A 78 8.61 0.04 -11.87
N LEU A 79 8.72 1.23 -12.46
CA LEU A 79 9.03 1.46 -13.86
C LEU A 79 10.51 1.86 -13.93
N ILE A 80 11.37 0.85 -14.07
CA ILE A 80 12.79 0.99 -14.40
C ILE A 80 12.99 0.80 -15.89
#